data_AF-A0A7V1Y6K9-F1
#
_entry.id   AF-A0A7V1Y6K9-F1
#
_cell.length_a   1.000
_cell.length_b   1.000
_cell.length_c   1.000
_cell.angle_alpha   90.00
_cell.angle_beta   90.00
_cell.angle_gamma   90.00
#
_symmetry.space_group_name_H-M   'P 1'
#
loop_
_entity.id
_entity.type
_entity.pdbx_description
1 polymer ?
#
loop_
_entity_poly.entity_id
_entity_poly.type
_entity_poly.pdbx_seq_one_letter_code
_entity_poly.pdbx_strand_id
1 'polypeptide(L)'
;MAVVLFAALMVLATTLAVPLGMLGGFLLGAVNALLIGAMLGLVEDAVGGARRLWFSDIWSSFGRYFWDVISIGFILWVPMMLLEHGLGANPNGPLIAAAVLLLLFILLNAVPEVIYQVRHDSPLDVLRESYLFVVDNWIEWFLPLALVLAPFGLSFFFGLSGRLGRGAGLDFFQVLVLPFTVLTAWLSYAGLPDRVSSVLVLLLTPPVAVLALIFRGHLFAALHGTSRRQRLFQGRFGNER
;
A
#
# COMPACT_ATOMS: atom_id res chain seq x y z
N MET A 1 -5.83 -0.57 16.83
CA MET A 1 -7.30 -0.60 16.98
C MET A 1 -8.02 -0.14 15.72
N ALA A 2 -7.69 1.02 15.14
CA ALA A 2 -8.32 1.51 13.89
C ALA A 2 -8.30 0.49 12.74
N VAL A 3 -7.15 -0.13 12.44
CA VAL A 3 -7.01 -1.14 11.38
C VAL A 3 -7.97 -2.34 11.57
N VAL A 4 -8.16 -2.79 12.82
CA VAL A 4 -9.08 -3.91 13.13
C VAL A 4 -10.53 -3.49 12.92
N LEU A 5 -10.89 -2.28 13.37
CA LEU A 5 -12.22 -1.71 13.13
C LEU A 5 -12.51 -1.59 11.63
N PHE A 6 -11.56 -1.07 10.86
CA PHE A 6 -11.71 -0.91 9.40
C PHE A 6 -11.81 -2.26 8.70
N ALA A 7 -11.06 -3.27 9.15
CA ALA A 7 -11.20 -4.62 8.63
C ALA A 7 -12.58 -5.20 8.90
N ALA A 8 -13.13 -5.03 10.10
CA ALA A 8 -14.48 -5.47 10.43
C ALA A 8 -15.54 -4.76 9.56
N LEU A 9 -15.41 -3.45 9.37
CA LEU A 9 -16.30 -2.66 8.49
C LEU A 9 -16.21 -3.13 7.04
N MET A 10 -15.02 -3.42 6.53
CA MET A 10 -14.81 -3.88 5.16
C MET A 10 -15.38 -5.29 4.94
N VAL A 11 -15.20 -6.19 5.91
CA VAL A 11 -15.81 -7.53 5.86
C VAL A 11 -17.34 -7.42 5.85
N LEU A 12 -17.91 -6.61 6.74
CA LEU A 12 -19.35 -6.37 6.77
C LEU A 12 -19.84 -5.82 5.42
N ALA A 13 -19.20 -4.78 4.89
CA ALA A 13 -19.55 -4.20 3.59
C ALA A 13 -19.48 -5.25 2.47
N THR A 14 -18.46 -6.10 2.47
CA THR A 14 -18.29 -7.17 1.48
C THR A 14 -19.44 -8.19 1.56
N THR A 15 -19.79 -8.65 2.76
CA THR A 15 -20.91 -9.60 2.93
C THR A 15 -22.25 -9.04 2.46
N LEU A 16 -22.47 -7.73 2.61
CA LEU A 16 -23.70 -7.06 2.19
C LEU A 16 -23.71 -6.69 0.70
N ALA A 17 -22.56 -6.38 0.13
CA ALA A 17 -22.45 -5.88 -1.24
C ALA A 17 -22.31 -6.99 -2.29
N VAL A 18 -21.69 -8.12 -1.96
CA VAL A 18 -21.58 -9.28 -2.87
C VAL A 18 -22.93 -9.67 -3.52
N PRO A 19 -24.07 -9.78 -2.81
CA PRO A 19 -25.33 -10.15 -3.45
C PRO A 19 -25.90 -9.09 -4.41
N LEU A 20 -25.39 -7.84 -4.39
CA LEU A 20 -25.88 -6.73 -5.22
C LEU A 20 -25.23 -6.69 -6.62
N GLY A 21 -24.33 -7.62 -6.94
CA GLY A 21 -23.66 -7.69 -8.24
C GLY A 21 -22.84 -6.43 -8.54
N MET A 22 -23.05 -5.82 -9.72
CA MET A 22 -22.28 -4.66 -10.17
C MET A 22 -22.44 -3.44 -9.25
N LEU A 23 -23.65 -3.18 -8.73
CA LEU A 23 -23.88 -2.11 -7.76
C LEU A 23 -23.09 -2.35 -6.46
N GLY A 24 -22.95 -3.62 -6.07
CA GLY A 24 -22.10 -4.04 -4.98
C GLY A 24 -20.63 -3.65 -5.18
N GLY A 25 -20.12 -3.80 -6.40
CA GLY A 25 -18.75 -3.37 -6.76
C GLY A 25 -18.51 -1.87 -6.54
N PHE A 26 -19.44 -1.02 -6.97
CA PHE A 26 -19.35 0.43 -6.75
C PHE A 26 -19.43 0.80 -5.27
N LEU A 27 -20.34 0.17 -4.51
CA LEU A 27 -20.45 0.37 -3.06
C LEU A 27 -19.16 -0.05 -2.35
N LEU A 28 -18.58 -1.19 -2.73
CA LEU A 28 -17.31 -1.66 -2.18
C LEU A 28 -16.16 -0.73 -2.52
N GLY A 29 -16.11 -0.19 -3.73
CA GLY A 29 -15.13 0.82 -4.12
C GLY A 29 -15.23 2.07 -3.24
N ALA A 30 -16.45 2.57 -3.00
CA ALA A 30 -16.67 3.73 -2.15
C ALA A 30 -16.30 3.47 -0.68
N VAL A 31 -16.69 2.32 -0.12
CA VAL A 31 -16.32 1.94 1.25
C VAL A 31 -14.80 1.75 1.37
N ASN A 32 -14.17 1.08 0.40
CA ASN A 32 -12.72 0.93 0.36
C ASN A 32 -12.01 2.28 0.36
N ALA A 33 -12.43 3.21 -0.50
CA ALA A 33 -11.84 4.54 -0.57
C ALA A 33 -12.03 5.35 0.72
N LEU A 34 -13.19 5.20 1.37
CA LEU A 34 -13.45 5.82 2.67
C LEU A 34 -12.51 5.28 3.76
N LEU A 35 -12.34 3.96 3.83
CA LEU A 35 -11.50 3.31 4.83
C LEU A 35 -10.01 3.57 4.60
N ILE A 36 -9.54 3.49 3.35
CA ILE A 36 -8.17 3.85 3.00
C ILE A 36 -7.93 5.33 3.26
N GLY A 37 -8.83 6.22 2.82
CA GLY A 37 -8.67 7.65 3.05
C GLY A 37 -8.61 8.00 4.54
N ALA A 38 -9.44 7.37 5.37
CA ALA A 38 -9.36 7.50 6.82
C ALA A 38 -8.03 6.94 7.39
N MET A 39 -7.56 5.82 6.86
CA MET A 39 -6.28 5.24 7.26
C MET A 39 -5.10 6.16 6.93
N LEU A 40 -5.08 6.75 5.73
CA LEU A 40 -4.05 7.71 5.33
C LEU A 40 -4.04 8.95 6.23
N GLY A 41 -5.22 9.48 6.59
CA GLY A 41 -5.33 10.59 7.54
C GLY A 41 -4.80 10.24 8.93
N LEU A 42 -5.04 9.01 9.41
CA LEU A 42 -4.47 8.56 10.68
C LEU A 42 -2.95 8.38 10.62
N VAL A 43 -2.43 7.92 9.48
CA VAL A 43 -0.97 7.78 9.27
C VAL A 43 -0.32 9.14 9.17
N GLU A 44 -0.93 10.10 8.47
CA GLU A 44 -0.49 11.50 8.44
C GLU A 44 -0.37 12.08 9.84
N ASP A 45 -1.44 11.95 10.65
CA ASP A 45 -1.46 12.45 12.03
C ASP A 45 -0.42 11.71 12.91
N ALA A 46 -0.14 10.43 12.64
CA ALA A 46 0.88 9.65 13.35
C ALA A 46 2.32 10.03 12.99
N VAL A 47 2.58 10.32 11.70
CA VAL A 47 3.90 10.64 11.17
C VAL A 47 4.26 12.10 11.44
N GLY A 48 3.30 13.02 11.29
CA GLY A 48 3.51 14.45 11.50
C GLY A 48 3.25 14.93 12.93
N GLY A 49 2.48 14.18 13.73
CA GLY A 49 2.03 14.60 15.06
C GLY A 49 2.98 14.24 16.19
N ALA A 50 3.27 15.21 17.06
CA ALA A 50 3.93 14.98 18.36
C ALA A 50 2.98 14.46 19.45
N ARG A 51 1.68 14.26 19.13
CA ARG A 51 0.64 13.88 20.10
C ARG A 51 0.21 12.43 19.93
N ARG A 52 -0.24 11.82 21.03
CA ARG A 52 -0.89 10.50 21.00
C ARG A 52 -2.23 10.58 20.28
N LEU A 53 -2.48 9.60 19.41
CA LEU A 53 -3.77 9.42 18.74
C LEU A 53 -4.82 8.88 19.73
N TRP A 54 -6.02 9.43 19.64
CA TRP A 54 -7.19 9.04 20.42
C TRP A 54 -8.30 8.48 19.51
N PHE A 55 -9.29 7.82 20.12
CA PHE A 55 -10.43 7.27 19.37
C PHE A 55 -11.23 8.32 18.59
N SER A 56 -11.27 9.57 19.07
CA SER A 56 -11.87 10.69 18.35
C SER A 56 -11.20 10.95 17.00
N ASP A 57 -9.90 10.70 16.92
CA ASP A 57 -9.14 10.95 15.69
C ASP A 57 -9.59 10.02 14.57
N ILE A 58 -9.95 8.78 14.90
CA ILE A 58 -10.49 7.80 13.93
C ILE A 58 -11.69 8.36 13.19
N TRP A 59 -12.66 8.93 13.91
CA TRP A 59 -13.84 9.54 13.29
C TRP A 59 -13.55 10.84 12.58
N SER A 60 -12.61 11.65 13.08
CA SER A 60 -12.19 12.87 12.39
C SER A 60 -11.46 12.60 11.06
N SER A 61 -10.86 11.42 10.89
CA SER A 61 -10.15 11.05 9.66
C SER A 61 -11.08 10.61 8.53
N PHE A 62 -12.34 10.26 8.81
CA PHE A 62 -13.28 9.82 7.77
C PHE A 62 -13.52 10.94 6.76
N GLY A 63 -13.39 10.60 5.48
CA GLY A 63 -13.61 11.54 4.38
C GLY A 63 -12.41 12.41 4.01
N ARG A 64 -11.31 12.44 4.79
CA ARG A 64 -10.16 13.35 4.56
C ARG A 64 -9.56 13.18 3.15
N TYR A 65 -9.23 11.94 2.77
CA TYR A 65 -8.65 11.60 1.47
C TYR A 65 -9.59 10.76 0.59
N PHE A 66 -10.90 10.82 0.86
CA PHE A 66 -11.88 9.99 0.15
C PHE A 66 -11.84 10.25 -1.37
N TRP A 67 -11.81 11.52 -1.77
CA TRP A 67 -11.82 11.89 -3.18
C TRP A 67 -10.53 11.51 -3.89
N ASP A 68 -9.37 11.72 -3.26
CA ASP A 68 -8.07 11.37 -3.86
C ASP A 68 -7.97 9.88 -4.15
N VAL A 69 -8.39 9.04 -3.18
CA VAL A 69 -8.38 7.59 -3.34
C VAL A 69 -9.37 7.13 -4.41
N ILE A 70 -10.58 7.70 -4.48
CA ILE A 70 -11.53 7.40 -5.56
C ILE A 70 -10.98 7.80 -6.92
N SER A 71 -10.45 9.02 -7.05
CA SER A 71 -9.97 9.52 -8.33
C SER A 71 -8.80 8.70 -8.86
N ILE A 72 -7.84 8.36 -8.01
CA ILE A 72 -6.71 7.51 -8.42
C ILE A 72 -7.18 6.09 -8.70
N GLY A 73 -8.03 5.52 -7.84
CA GLY A 73 -8.62 4.20 -8.06
C GLY A 73 -9.36 4.12 -9.41
N PHE A 74 -10.11 5.15 -9.77
CA PHE A 74 -10.81 5.23 -11.05
C PHE A 74 -9.87 5.30 -12.26
N ILE A 75 -8.79 6.10 -12.16
CA ILE A 75 -7.75 6.20 -13.21
C ILE A 75 -7.07 4.85 -13.44
N LEU A 76 -6.82 4.08 -12.39
CA LEU A 76 -6.18 2.76 -12.49
C LEU A 76 -7.15 1.65 -12.91
N TRP A 77 -8.43 1.82 -12.58
CA TRP A 77 -9.46 0.83 -12.88
C TRP A 77 -9.68 0.66 -14.39
N VAL A 78 -9.71 1.75 -15.17
CA VAL A 78 -9.97 1.68 -16.62
C VAL A 78 -8.88 0.88 -17.37
N PRO A 79 -7.57 1.18 -17.21
CA PRO A 79 -6.52 0.38 -17.82
C PRO A 79 -6.52 -1.07 -17.34
N MET A 80 -6.83 -1.31 -16.05
CA MET A 80 -6.88 -2.67 -15.51
C MET A 80 -8.02 -3.47 -16.15
N MET A 81 -9.21 -2.88 -16.28
CA MET A 81 -10.34 -3.51 -16.97
C MET A 81 -9.98 -3.88 -18.41
N LEU A 82 -9.32 -2.98 -19.14
CA LEU A 82 -8.86 -3.22 -20.52
C LEU A 82 -7.78 -4.31 -20.58
N LEU A 83 -6.86 -4.34 -19.61
CA LEU A 83 -5.83 -5.36 -19.50
C LEU A 83 -6.44 -6.75 -19.30
N GLU A 84 -7.38 -6.88 -18.36
CA GLU A 84 -8.03 -8.15 -18.03
C GLU A 84 -8.88 -8.68 -19.19
N HIS A 85 -9.71 -7.83 -19.79
CA HIS A 85 -10.58 -8.23 -20.89
C HIS A 85 -9.80 -8.44 -22.20
N GLY A 86 -8.83 -7.57 -22.49
CA GLY A 86 -8.06 -7.59 -23.73
C GLY A 86 -7.07 -8.75 -23.82
N LEU A 87 -6.54 -9.22 -22.68
CA LEU A 87 -5.58 -10.32 -22.66
C LEU A 87 -6.22 -11.71 -22.50
N GLY A 88 -7.53 -11.79 -22.25
CA GLY A 88 -8.22 -13.07 -22.03
C GLY A 88 -8.14 -14.06 -23.21
N ALA A 89 -7.98 -13.56 -24.45
CA ALA A 89 -7.83 -14.37 -25.65
C ALA A 89 -6.36 -14.65 -26.05
N ASN A 90 -5.39 -14.07 -25.33
CA ASN A 90 -3.97 -14.16 -25.68
C ASN A 90 -3.29 -15.28 -24.87
N PRO A 91 -2.62 -16.27 -25.52
CA PRO A 91 -1.85 -17.30 -24.82
C PRO A 91 -0.76 -16.73 -23.88
N ASN A 92 -0.19 -15.57 -24.23
CA ASN A 92 0.81 -14.86 -23.43
C ASN A 92 0.20 -13.84 -22.45
N GLY A 93 -1.13 -13.77 -22.36
CA GLY A 93 -1.86 -12.84 -21.51
C GLY A 93 -1.38 -12.82 -20.05
N PRO A 94 -1.21 -13.97 -19.38
CA PRO A 94 -0.75 -14.00 -18.00
C PRO A 94 0.64 -13.38 -17.79
N LEU A 95 1.57 -13.60 -18.73
CA LEU A 95 2.92 -13.04 -18.65
C LEU A 95 2.89 -11.51 -18.80
N ILE A 96 2.13 -11.02 -19.78
CA ILE A 96 1.98 -9.57 -20.02
C ILE A 96 1.31 -8.91 -18.81
N ALA A 97 0.25 -9.53 -18.28
CA ALA A 97 -0.43 -9.03 -17.09
C ALA A 97 0.50 -8.98 -15.87
N ALA A 98 1.31 -10.03 -15.65
CA ALA A 98 2.30 -10.04 -14.57
C ALA A 98 3.35 -8.92 -14.72
N ALA A 99 3.83 -8.67 -15.95
CA ALA A 99 4.78 -7.59 -16.22
C ALA A 99 4.16 -6.21 -15.96
N VAL A 100 2.93 -5.97 -16.41
CA VAL A 100 2.19 -4.71 -16.17
C VAL A 100 1.93 -4.52 -14.67
N LEU A 101 1.47 -5.57 -13.98
CA LEU A 101 1.22 -5.50 -12.54
C LEU A 101 2.49 -5.27 -11.73
N LEU A 102 3.61 -5.84 -12.16
CA LEU A 102 4.92 -5.55 -11.56
C LEU A 102 5.29 -4.07 -11.75
N LEU A 103 5.11 -3.52 -12.95
CA LEU A 103 5.36 -2.10 -13.21
C LEU A 103 4.47 -1.21 -12.36
N LEU A 104 3.17 -1.49 -12.29
CA LEU A 104 2.24 -0.75 -11.42
C LEU A 104 2.63 -0.87 -9.95
N PHE A 105 2.99 -2.08 -9.50
CA PHE A 105 3.45 -2.31 -8.14
C PHE A 105 4.69 -1.47 -7.79
N ILE A 106 5.64 -1.34 -8.73
CA ILE A 106 6.87 -0.56 -8.52
C ILE A 106 6.56 0.94 -8.57
N LEU A 107 5.92 1.42 -9.64
CA LEU A 107 5.73 2.84 -9.91
C LEU A 107 4.70 3.50 -9.01
N LEU A 108 3.67 2.77 -8.61
CA LEU A 108 2.57 3.29 -7.80
C LEU A 108 2.72 2.96 -6.31
N ASN A 109 3.82 2.33 -5.92
CA ASN A 109 4.01 1.92 -4.53
C ASN A 109 3.95 3.09 -3.55
N ALA A 110 4.44 4.27 -3.99
CA ALA A 110 4.54 5.47 -3.18
C ALA A 110 3.28 6.36 -3.25
N VAL A 111 2.29 6.00 -4.06
CA VAL A 111 1.02 6.76 -4.20
C VAL A 111 0.37 7.04 -2.84
N PRO A 112 0.19 6.05 -1.94
CA PRO A 112 -0.40 6.32 -0.63
C PRO A 112 0.34 7.41 0.13
N GLU A 113 1.67 7.37 0.13
CA GLU A 113 2.51 8.37 0.81
C GLU A 113 2.46 9.75 0.16
N VAL A 114 2.39 9.81 -1.18
CA VAL A 114 2.23 11.08 -1.91
C VAL A 114 0.90 11.74 -1.57
N ILE A 115 -0.20 10.97 -1.47
CA ILE A 115 -1.55 11.50 -1.17
C ILE A 115 -1.56 12.31 0.13
N TYR A 116 -0.97 11.82 1.22
CA TYR A 116 -1.08 12.51 2.50
C TYR A 116 0.10 13.40 2.86
N GLN A 117 1.27 13.25 2.22
CA GLN A 117 2.46 14.06 2.56
C GLN A 117 2.76 15.17 1.54
N VAL A 118 2.30 15.04 0.29
CA VAL A 118 2.64 15.96 -0.79
C VAL A 118 1.39 16.71 -1.22
N ARG A 119 1.50 18.04 -1.29
CA ARG A 119 0.43 18.87 -1.82
C ARG A 119 0.30 18.66 -3.33
N HIS A 120 -0.90 18.34 -3.79
CA HIS A 120 -1.21 18.09 -5.19
C HIS A 120 -2.55 18.72 -5.54
N ASP A 121 -2.67 19.25 -6.76
CA ASP A 121 -3.90 19.88 -7.24
C ASP A 121 -4.69 18.91 -8.15
N SER A 122 -4.05 17.88 -8.69
CA SER A 122 -4.71 16.86 -9.51
C SER A 122 -4.25 15.42 -9.19
N PRO A 123 -5.10 14.41 -9.49
CA PRO A 123 -4.73 13.00 -9.33
C PRO A 123 -3.54 12.58 -10.21
N LEU A 124 -3.34 13.23 -11.35
CA LEU A 124 -2.21 12.96 -12.24
C LEU A 124 -0.89 13.45 -11.64
N ASP A 125 -0.93 14.54 -10.86
CA ASP A 125 0.25 15.01 -10.13
C ASP A 125 0.67 13.97 -9.09
N VAL A 126 -0.29 13.30 -8.42
CA VAL A 126 0.03 12.20 -7.49
C VAL A 126 0.77 11.06 -8.19
N LEU A 127 0.30 10.63 -9.36
CA LEU A 127 0.94 9.58 -10.13
C LEU A 127 2.33 10.01 -10.64
N ARG A 128 2.45 11.27 -11.08
CA ARG A 128 3.71 11.85 -11.52
C ARG A 128 4.72 11.90 -10.38
N GLU A 129 4.32 12.35 -9.19
CA GLU A 129 5.23 12.43 -8.05
C GLU A 129 5.61 11.06 -7.51
N SER A 130 4.69 10.09 -7.51
CA SER A 130 5.04 8.70 -7.21
C SER A 130 6.10 8.16 -8.19
N TYR A 131 5.93 8.44 -9.48
CA TYR A 131 6.92 8.06 -10.50
C TYR A 131 8.28 8.71 -10.27
N LEU A 132 8.33 10.03 -10.09
CA LEU A 132 9.57 10.78 -9.88
C LEU A 132 10.29 10.31 -8.62
N PHE A 133 9.54 10.15 -7.53
CA PHE A 133 10.06 9.64 -6.27
C PHE A 133 10.71 8.27 -6.44
N VAL A 134 10.02 7.33 -7.11
CA VAL A 134 10.54 5.98 -7.35
C VAL A 134 11.79 6.03 -8.23
N VAL A 135 11.80 6.81 -9.31
CA VAL A 135 12.98 6.93 -10.17
C VAL A 135 14.21 7.42 -9.39
N ASP A 136 14.02 8.41 -8.51
CA ASP A 136 15.11 9.00 -7.73
C ASP A 136 15.56 8.15 -6.52
N ASN A 137 14.67 7.32 -5.98
CA ASN A 137 14.87 6.65 -4.68
C ASN A 137 14.52 5.15 -4.66
N TRP A 138 14.38 4.47 -5.81
CA TRP A 138 13.92 3.07 -5.85
C TRP A 138 14.76 2.12 -4.97
N ILE A 139 16.07 2.33 -4.88
CA ILE A 139 16.94 1.46 -4.08
C ILE A 139 16.57 1.60 -2.61
N GLU A 140 16.67 2.81 -2.05
CA GLU A 140 16.38 3.07 -0.63
C GLU A 140 14.93 2.77 -0.27
N TRP A 141 14.00 3.01 -1.20
CA TRP A 141 12.57 2.75 -1.00
C TRP A 141 12.24 1.25 -0.95
N PHE A 142 12.77 0.44 -1.88
CA PHE A 142 12.47 -0.98 -1.94
C PHE A 142 13.42 -1.84 -1.08
N LEU A 143 14.54 -1.30 -0.58
CA LEU A 143 15.52 -2.04 0.22
C LEU A 143 14.91 -2.71 1.46
N PRO A 144 14.08 -2.04 2.30
CA PRO A 144 13.49 -2.68 3.47
C PRO A 144 12.62 -3.88 3.09
N LEU A 145 11.82 -3.73 2.03
CA LEU A 145 10.99 -4.82 1.52
C LEU A 145 11.85 -5.95 0.95
N ALA A 146 12.88 -5.64 0.16
CA ALA A 146 13.77 -6.63 -0.40
C ALA A 146 14.47 -7.47 0.69
N LEU A 147 14.91 -6.83 1.77
CA LEU A 147 15.53 -7.50 2.92
C LEU A 147 14.57 -8.49 3.61
N VAL A 148 13.33 -8.07 3.83
CA VAL A 148 12.29 -8.91 4.46
C VAL A 148 11.89 -10.08 3.56
N LEU A 149 11.92 -9.89 2.24
CA LEU A 149 11.49 -10.90 1.27
C LEU A 149 12.62 -11.79 0.75
N ALA A 150 13.88 -11.40 0.92
CA ALA A 150 15.05 -12.10 0.37
C ALA A 150 15.06 -13.62 0.65
N PRO A 151 14.69 -14.13 1.84
CA PRO A 151 14.70 -15.57 2.12
C PRO A 151 13.71 -16.40 1.30
N PHE A 152 12.67 -15.77 0.72
CA PHE A 152 11.57 -16.48 0.03
C PHE A 152 11.74 -16.55 -1.49
N GLY A 153 12.75 -15.87 -2.05
CA GLY A 153 13.07 -15.90 -3.47
C GLY A 153 12.12 -15.14 -4.39
N LEU A 154 12.44 -15.17 -5.69
CA LEU A 154 11.76 -14.34 -6.71
C LEU A 154 10.31 -14.77 -6.99
N SER A 155 9.97 -16.05 -6.86
CA SER A 155 8.61 -16.54 -7.07
C SER A 155 7.62 -15.94 -6.07
N PHE A 156 8.03 -15.85 -4.80
CA PHE A 156 7.25 -15.18 -3.76
C PHE A 156 7.06 -13.70 -4.07
N PHE A 157 8.14 -13.02 -4.48
CA PHE A 157 8.10 -11.62 -4.87
C PHE A 157 7.13 -11.35 -6.03
N PHE A 158 7.21 -12.11 -7.12
CA PHE A 158 6.30 -11.95 -8.26
C PHE A 158 4.85 -12.30 -7.91
N GLY A 159 4.63 -13.31 -7.06
CA GLY A 159 3.30 -13.62 -6.55
C GLY A 159 2.70 -12.48 -5.71
N LEU A 160 3.54 -11.81 -4.91
CA LEU A 160 3.14 -10.66 -4.11
C LEU A 160 2.89 -9.42 -4.97
N SER A 161 3.78 -9.12 -5.93
CA SER A 161 3.63 -7.95 -6.82
C SER A 161 2.38 -8.04 -7.68
N GLY A 162 1.99 -9.23 -8.16
CA GLY A 162 0.74 -9.43 -8.88
C GLY A 162 -0.53 -9.20 -8.04
N ARG A 163 -0.46 -9.36 -6.71
CA ARG A 163 -1.57 -9.03 -5.80
C ARG A 163 -1.61 -7.54 -5.50
N LEU A 164 -0.47 -6.94 -5.17
CA LEU A 164 -0.37 -5.53 -4.77
C LEU A 164 -0.47 -4.56 -5.95
N GLY A 165 -0.01 -4.97 -7.13
CA GLY A 165 -0.10 -4.16 -8.35
C GLY A 165 -1.53 -3.91 -8.80
N ARG A 166 -2.48 -4.78 -8.46
CA ARG A 166 -3.90 -4.63 -8.81
C ARG A 166 -4.60 -3.48 -8.07
N GLY A 167 -4.18 -3.19 -6.84
CA GLY A 167 -4.77 -2.10 -6.04
C GLY A 167 -3.87 -0.90 -5.87
N ALA A 168 -2.61 -0.94 -6.35
CA ALA A 168 -1.63 0.12 -6.19
C ALA A 168 -1.47 0.63 -4.73
N GLY A 169 -1.69 -0.26 -3.75
CA GLY A 169 -1.67 0.11 -2.32
C GLY A 169 -2.91 0.88 -1.84
N LEU A 170 -3.91 1.10 -2.68
CA LEU A 170 -5.18 1.77 -2.38
C LEU A 170 -6.34 0.79 -2.14
N ASP A 171 -6.06 -0.49 -2.04
CA ASP A 171 -7.00 -1.52 -1.61
C ASP A 171 -6.76 -1.85 -0.13
N PHE A 172 -7.79 -1.68 0.69
CA PHE A 172 -7.74 -1.92 2.13
C PHE A 172 -7.30 -3.34 2.46
N PHE A 173 -7.75 -4.34 1.72
CA PHE A 173 -7.31 -5.70 1.97
C PHE A 173 -5.81 -5.86 1.69
N GLN A 174 -5.25 -5.14 0.71
CA GLN A 174 -3.82 -5.22 0.41
C GLN A 174 -2.93 -4.71 1.54
N VAL A 175 -3.39 -3.68 2.26
CA VAL A 175 -2.70 -3.16 3.46
C VAL A 175 -2.51 -4.25 4.52
N LEU A 176 -3.47 -5.18 4.64
CA LEU A 176 -3.40 -6.30 5.57
C LEU A 176 -2.75 -7.56 4.97
N VAL A 177 -2.93 -7.79 3.66
CA VAL A 177 -2.42 -8.98 2.97
C VAL A 177 -0.89 -9.02 2.98
N LEU A 178 -0.20 -7.89 2.80
CA LEU A 178 1.27 -7.88 2.84
C LEU A 178 1.80 -8.36 4.20
N PRO A 179 1.49 -7.73 5.34
CA PRO A 179 1.97 -8.19 6.63
C PRO A 179 1.48 -9.60 6.97
N PHE A 180 0.24 -9.95 6.61
CA PHE A 180 -0.29 -11.31 6.81
C PHE A 180 0.53 -12.37 6.07
N THR A 181 0.78 -12.16 4.77
CA THR A 181 1.50 -13.12 3.91
C THR A 181 2.97 -13.24 4.32
N VAL A 182 3.61 -12.12 4.62
CA VAL A 182 5.01 -12.09 5.08
C VAL A 182 5.15 -12.77 6.43
N LEU A 183 4.29 -12.46 7.42
CA LEU A 183 4.31 -13.12 8.71
C LEU A 183 4.08 -14.63 8.58
N THR A 184 3.08 -15.03 7.79
CA THR A 184 2.79 -16.45 7.54
C THR A 184 4.02 -17.17 6.96
N ALA A 185 4.69 -16.56 5.98
CA ALA A 185 5.89 -17.11 5.36
C ALA A 185 7.05 -17.25 6.38
N TRP A 186 7.28 -16.22 7.21
CA TRP A 186 8.32 -16.26 8.24
C TRP A 186 8.06 -17.29 9.34
N LEU A 187 6.83 -17.42 9.84
CA LEU A 187 6.51 -18.42 10.86
C LEU A 187 6.57 -19.85 10.30
N SER A 188 6.16 -20.04 9.05
CA SER A 188 6.32 -21.30 8.32
C SER A 188 7.80 -21.65 8.13
N TYR A 189 8.62 -20.67 7.73
CA TYR A 189 10.07 -20.84 7.61
C TYR A 189 10.76 -21.18 8.94
N ALA A 190 10.26 -20.62 10.05
CA ALA A 190 10.72 -20.96 11.40
C ALA A 190 10.29 -22.36 11.88
N GLY A 191 9.48 -23.09 11.11
CA GLY A 191 9.02 -24.44 11.44
C GLY A 191 7.92 -24.50 12.50
N LEU A 192 7.17 -23.41 12.71
CA LEU A 192 6.10 -23.37 13.70
C LEU A 192 4.86 -24.16 13.23
N PRO A 193 4.19 -24.93 14.11
CA PRO A 193 2.96 -25.64 13.76
C PRO A 193 1.84 -24.69 13.29
N ASP A 194 1.05 -25.11 12.31
CA ASP A 194 0.00 -24.29 11.68
C ASP A 194 -1.00 -23.68 12.66
N ARG A 195 -1.37 -24.40 13.73
CA ARG A 195 -2.29 -23.91 14.77
C ARG A 195 -1.71 -22.73 15.54
N VAL A 196 -0.40 -22.76 15.83
CA VAL A 196 0.28 -21.68 16.54
C VAL A 196 0.52 -20.51 15.58
N SER A 197 0.98 -20.82 14.37
CA SER A 197 1.23 -19.84 13.32
C SER A 197 -0.02 -19.03 12.99
N SER A 198 -1.18 -19.66 12.83
CA SER A 198 -2.45 -18.95 12.53
C SER A 198 -2.86 -17.96 13.62
N VAL A 199 -2.75 -18.34 14.90
CA VAL A 199 -3.06 -17.46 16.04
C VAL A 199 -2.08 -16.29 16.10
N LEU A 200 -0.79 -16.56 15.93
CA LEU A 200 0.24 -15.52 15.92
C LEU A 200 0.07 -14.55 14.76
N VAL A 201 -0.18 -15.05 13.54
CA VAL A 201 -0.42 -14.20 12.37
C VAL A 201 -1.64 -13.31 12.61
N LEU A 202 -2.75 -13.85 13.12
CA LEU A 202 -3.95 -13.06 13.39
C LEU A 202 -3.70 -11.93 14.39
N LEU A 203 -2.94 -12.20 15.46
CA LEU A 203 -2.65 -11.23 16.51
C LEU A 203 -1.60 -10.21 16.08
N LEU A 204 -0.58 -10.62 15.31
CA LEU A 204 0.54 -9.77 14.90
C LEU A 204 0.28 -8.99 13.60
N THR A 205 -0.65 -9.41 12.75
CA THR A 205 -0.91 -8.72 11.47
C THR A 205 -1.29 -7.25 11.67
N PRO A 206 -2.26 -6.89 12.53
CA PRO A 206 -2.63 -5.48 12.72
C PRO A 206 -1.49 -4.58 13.24
N PRO A 207 -0.74 -4.93 14.30
CA PRO A 207 0.37 -4.08 14.76
C PRO A 207 1.49 -4.01 13.72
N VAL A 208 1.82 -5.10 13.02
CA VAL A 208 2.84 -5.08 11.96
C VAL A 208 2.39 -4.21 10.78
N ALA A 209 1.12 -4.23 10.40
CA ALA A 209 0.57 -3.34 9.37
C ALA A 209 0.75 -1.87 9.74
N VAL A 210 0.39 -1.50 10.98
CA VAL A 210 0.55 -0.12 11.47
C VAL A 210 2.02 0.30 11.50
N LEU A 211 2.90 -0.56 12.02
CA LEU A 211 4.34 -0.29 12.05
C LEU A 211 4.90 -0.11 10.63
N ALA A 212 4.51 -0.96 9.68
CA ALA A 212 4.94 -0.85 8.30
C ALA A 212 4.48 0.46 7.64
N LEU A 213 3.24 0.90 7.89
CA LEU A 213 2.72 2.15 7.34
C LEU A 213 3.41 3.39 7.93
N ILE A 214 3.62 3.41 9.25
CA ILE A 214 4.32 4.52 9.92
C ILE A 214 5.79 4.55 9.46
N PHE A 215 6.45 3.39 9.40
CA PHE A 215 7.81 3.27 8.90
C PHE A 215 7.92 3.78 7.46
N ARG A 216 7.02 3.34 6.57
CA ARG A 216 6.97 3.80 5.19
C ARG A 216 6.74 5.31 5.09
N GLY A 217 5.87 5.86 5.94
CA GLY A 217 5.63 7.29 5.99
C GLY A 217 6.87 8.11 6.37
N HIS A 218 7.58 7.71 7.43
CA HIS A 218 8.85 8.36 7.78
C HIS A 218 9.95 8.14 6.72
N LEU A 219 10.01 6.95 6.13
CA LEU A 219 10.96 6.65 5.06
C LEU A 219 10.72 7.55 3.84
N PHE A 220 9.45 7.72 3.44
CA PHE A 220 9.08 8.63 2.36
C PHE A 220 9.47 10.07 2.69
N ALA A 221 9.11 10.56 3.88
CA ALA A 221 9.47 11.91 4.34
C ALA A 221 10.99 12.16 4.33
N ALA A 222 11.80 11.15 4.69
CA ALA A 222 13.25 11.25 4.72
C ALA A 222 13.89 11.23 3.32
N LEU A 223 13.25 10.58 2.34
CA LEU A 223 13.77 10.43 0.98
C LEU A 223 13.23 11.51 0.02
N HIS A 224 12.02 12.02 0.27
CA HIS A 224 11.34 12.97 -0.58
C HIS A 224 12.10 14.30 -0.67
N GLY A 225 12.19 14.88 -1.87
CA GLY A 225 12.89 16.15 -2.12
C GLY A 225 14.43 16.07 -2.13
N THR A 226 15.02 14.89 -1.93
CA THR A 226 16.48 14.70 -2.06
C THR A 226 16.81 13.51 -2.96
N SER A 227 17.75 13.69 -3.88
CA SER A 227 18.30 12.58 -4.66
C SER A 227 19.43 11.89 -3.89
N ARG A 228 19.70 10.61 -4.20
CA ARG A 228 20.84 9.87 -3.65
C ARG A 228 22.17 10.62 -3.81
N ARG A 229 22.37 11.29 -4.95
CA ARG A 229 23.58 12.09 -5.22
C ARG A 229 23.67 13.32 -4.31
N GLN A 230 22.57 14.01 -4.06
CA GLN A 230 22.52 15.16 -3.16
C GLN A 230 22.80 14.76 -1.70
N ARG A 231 22.24 13.63 -1.22
CA ARG A 231 22.51 13.13 0.15
C ARG A 231 23.99 12.75 0.34
N LEU A 232 24.59 12.09 -0.65
CA LEU A 232 26.02 11.76 -0.64
C LEU A 232 26.92 13.00 -0.67
N PHE A 233 26.50 14.06 -1.35
CA PHE A 233 27.21 15.35 -1.36
C PHE A 233 27.10 16.05 0.00
N GLN A 234 25.88 16.18 0.55
CA GLN A 234 25.65 16.79 1.87
C GLN A 234 26.39 16.05 2.99
N GLY A 235 26.42 14.71 2.96
CA GLY A 235 27.16 13.91 3.93
C GLY A 235 28.68 14.08 3.88
N ARG A 236 29.25 14.49 2.73
CA ARG A 236 30.69 14.78 2.60
C ARG A 236 31.07 16.13 3.19
N PHE A 237 30.26 17.16 3.00
CA PHE A 237 30.53 18.51 3.52
C PHE A 237 30.03 18.74 4.96
N GLY A 238 29.09 17.92 5.44
CA GLY A 238 28.63 17.97 6.83
C GLY A 238 29.65 17.42 7.84
N ASN A 239 30.64 16.65 7.38
CA ASN A 239 31.66 16.02 8.22
C ASN A 239 32.97 16.85 8.32
N GLU A 240 32.99 18.06 7.76
CA GLU A 240 34.14 18.99 7.78
C GLU A 240 33.93 20.18 8.76
N ARG A 241 33.01 20.06 9.72
CA ARG A 241 32.82 21.00 10.83
C ARG A 241 32.87 20.27 12.16
#